data_AF-F7VS20-F1
#
_entry.id   AF-F7VS20-F1
#
_cell.length_a   1.000
_cell.length_b   1.000
_cell.length_c   1.000
_cell.angle_alpha   90.00
_cell.angle_beta   90.00
_cell.angle_gamma   90.00
#
_symmetry.space_group_name_H-M   'P 1'
#
loop_
_entity.id
_entity.type
_entity.pdbx_description
1 polymer ?
#
loop_
_entity_poly.entity_id
_entity_poly.type
_entity_poly.pdbx_seq_one_letter_code
_entity_poly.pdbx_strand_id
1 'polypeptide(L)'
;MQPGQAVAGFAAQINLAGEGSASTRLACNNAASDVVTLPASVQSSQYPFSKDGEPMRTPFSYLQYDVEDIAEHQYVAVIEKANTPTPGFVIAEFSDVSQSHRTRHISLRRLLAFGMKIRLPSSRPMVSELKVPTMQSSLLAYNLEISEQNCGEQQELFAPLVRQYLTEPYESKFFVNAREAAVSIHGVAPYVPPPLKSRSTEDGLSFQFWTDPTCASNINIKMSIDVRGSLGKLYMRYRTVFAAFPLLVVTLVLRKQFRIYDTTGVFVSFSESLDLCLRQSIPLVIAFLTFLSLFIWNSSSSTTANLWNWANVTSGAIDFHQNDLLIGTQDPFFWFLIPVIALICVGICTVFNYMTLTLVHVLSTAVSLLSFRPGWIRNEERRKALPLPAFYPTSPRRRMVTTAILLVLVSTLIPYQFAYLVCCLVQLTTTVRAQRIASDLKSAANSNFYNYAHSLLLLMLWILPINLPILAVWIRNLAVHWLTPFSSHHNVLSIMPFIILVETLTTGKMVPRVNSRFKHFTSVLLFGIALYAAIYGVSYAYMLHYLVNLVAAWLAIVHSTSDPWSVLSGIKHISCTLFDAGNTSNVGGVNGTTNPVLAEERKMRKDP
;
A
#
# COMPACT_ATOMS: atom_id res chain seq x y z
N MET A 1 -29.22 2.25 -30.72
CA MET A 1 -30.13 1.90 -31.84
C MET A 1 -30.48 0.42 -31.76
N GLN A 2 -31.73 0.12 -31.38
CA GLN A 2 -32.41 -1.15 -31.66
C GLN A 2 -33.71 -0.74 -32.37
N PRO A 3 -33.94 -1.18 -33.61
CA PRO A 3 -35.13 -0.79 -34.36
C PRO A 3 -36.30 -1.70 -33.96
N GLY A 4 -37.48 -1.12 -33.72
CA GLY A 4 -38.73 -1.88 -33.68
C GLY A 4 -39.57 -1.79 -32.41
N GLN A 5 -40.04 -0.60 -32.05
CA GLN A 5 -41.40 -0.45 -31.54
C GLN A 5 -42.03 0.74 -32.27
N ALA A 6 -43.12 0.49 -32.99
CA ALA A 6 -43.90 1.54 -33.63
C ALA A 6 -44.38 2.53 -32.55
N VAL A 7 -43.81 3.73 -32.56
CA VAL A 7 -44.26 4.84 -31.70
C VAL A 7 -45.66 5.21 -32.18
N ALA A 8 -46.67 4.71 -31.48
CA ALA A 8 -48.05 5.15 -31.69
C ALA A 8 -48.11 6.65 -31.39
N GLY A 9 -48.29 7.47 -32.42
CA GLY A 9 -48.34 8.93 -32.29
C GLY A 9 -49.38 9.36 -31.25
N PHE A 10 -48.98 10.22 -30.32
CA PHE A 10 -49.87 10.77 -29.31
C PHE A 10 -50.64 11.94 -29.95
N ALA A 11 -51.88 11.68 -30.37
CA ALA A 11 -52.75 12.72 -30.90
C ALA A 11 -53.31 13.57 -29.74
N ALA A 12 -52.80 14.78 -29.57
CA ALA A 12 -53.30 15.75 -28.59
C ALA A 12 -54.13 16.83 -29.31
N GLN A 13 -55.37 17.02 -28.87
CA GLN A 13 -56.15 18.19 -29.29
C GLN A 13 -55.76 19.36 -28.39
N ILE A 14 -55.10 20.37 -28.95
CA ILE A 14 -54.71 21.57 -28.19
C ILE A 14 -55.50 22.75 -28.73
N ASN A 15 -56.29 23.39 -27.86
CA ASN A 15 -57.00 24.60 -28.23
C ASN A 15 -56.11 25.82 -27.98
N LEU A 16 -55.41 26.27 -29.02
CA LEU A 16 -54.50 27.43 -28.97
C LEU A 16 -55.21 28.76 -29.25
N ALA A 17 -56.48 28.72 -29.67
CA ALA A 17 -57.28 29.90 -29.92
C ALA A 17 -58.05 30.28 -28.66
N GLY A 18 -57.63 31.37 -28.01
CA GLY A 18 -58.45 32.03 -27.00
C GLY A 18 -59.82 32.38 -27.60
N GLU A 19 -60.88 31.85 -26.99
CA GLU A 19 -62.31 32.06 -27.28
C GLU A 19 -62.81 31.88 -28.74
N GLY A 20 -61.97 31.50 -29.70
CA GLY A 20 -62.34 31.20 -31.09
C GLY A 20 -62.33 29.70 -31.39
N SER A 21 -63.45 29.16 -31.86
CA SER A 21 -63.76 27.72 -32.02
C SER A 21 -62.95 26.95 -33.10
N ALA A 22 -61.62 26.96 -33.04
CA ALA A 22 -60.77 26.09 -33.88
C ALA A 22 -59.67 25.41 -33.04
N SER A 23 -59.91 24.16 -32.64
CA SER A 23 -58.91 23.32 -31.97
C SER A 23 -57.87 22.83 -32.98
N THR A 24 -56.61 23.24 -32.84
CA THR A 24 -55.51 22.70 -33.65
C THR A 24 -55.17 21.30 -33.15
N ARG A 25 -55.36 20.28 -34.00
CA ARG A 25 -54.93 18.92 -33.69
C ARG A 25 -53.45 18.79 -33.99
N LEU A 26 -52.64 18.59 -32.95
CA LEU A 26 -51.21 18.32 -33.10
C LEU A 26 -50.98 16.81 -32.95
N ALA A 27 -50.31 16.21 -33.94
CA ALA A 27 -49.75 14.87 -33.81
C ALA A 27 -48.41 15.02 -33.07
N CYS A 28 -48.41 14.74 -31.77
CA CYS A 28 -47.23 14.88 -30.92
C CYS A 28 -46.58 13.52 -30.67
N ASN A 29 -45.26 13.50 -30.54
CA ASN A 29 -44.56 12.37 -29.94
C ASN A 29 -44.38 12.65 -28.45
N ASN A 30 -44.61 11.65 -27.62
CA ASN A 30 -44.46 11.79 -26.18
C ASN A 30 -42.99 11.60 -25.77
N ALA A 31 -42.36 12.66 -25.27
CA ALA A 31 -40.96 12.68 -24.81
C ALA A 31 -40.78 12.21 -23.35
N ALA A 32 -41.84 11.74 -22.67
CA ALA A 32 -41.79 11.39 -21.25
C ALA A 32 -40.77 10.29 -20.91
N SER A 33 -40.47 9.37 -21.84
CA SER A 33 -39.48 8.31 -21.65
C SER A 33 -38.04 8.82 -21.57
N ASP A 34 -37.78 9.99 -22.15
CA ASP A 34 -36.43 10.52 -22.34
C ASP A 34 -36.04 11.47 -21.20
N VAL A 35 -36.97 11.73 -20.27
CA VAL A 35 -36.79 12.64 -19.15
C VAL A 35 -35.69 12.13 -18.22
N VAL A 36 -34.65 12.93 -18.08
CA VAL A 36 -33.59 12.73 -17.09
C VAL A 36 -34.02 13.40 -15.78
N THR A 37 -33.97 12.65 -14.68
CA THR A 37 -34.26 13.21 -13.35
C THR A 37 -33.01 13.85 -12.76
N LEU A 38 -33.13 15.12 -12.37
CA LEU A 38 -32.07 15.87 -11.69
C LEU A 38 -32.47 16.13 -10.23
N PRO A 39 -31.51 16.18 -9.30
CA PRO A 39 -31.82 16.51 -7.92
C PRO A 39 -32.31 17.96 -7.80
N ALA A 40 -33.35 18.18 -7.00
CA ALA A 40 -33.94 19.50 -6.80
C ALA A 40 -32.96 20.43 -6.07
N SER A 41 -32.54 21.48 -6.77
CA SER A 41 -31.59 22.48 -6.26
C SER A 41 -32.34 23.77 -5.93
N VAL A 42 -32.63 23.98 -4.65
CA VAL A 42 -33.23 25.21 -4.11
C VAL A 42 -32.33 25.79 -3.03
N GLN A 43 -32.57 27.03 -2.60
CA GLN A 43 -31.75 27.70 -1.57
C GLN A 43 -31.64 26.92 -0.25
N SER A 44 -32.65 26.12 0.09
CA SER A 44 -32.67 25.27 1.29
C SER A 44 -32.09 23.87 1.06
N SER A 45 -31.64 23.52 -0.15
CA SER A 45 -31.05 22.22 -0.46
C SER A 45 -29.61 22.14 0.08
N GLN A 46 -29.32 21.10 0.84
CA GLN A 46 -27.97 20.78 1.32
C GLN A 46 -27.42 19.50 0.71
N TYR A 47 -28.29 18.53 0.39
CA TYR A 47 -27.93 17.23 -0.16
C TYR A 47 -28.73 16.95 -1.42
N PRO A 48 -28.16 16.22 -2.40
CA PRO A 48 -28.88 15.87 -3.64
C PRO A 48 -29.94 14.78 -3.44
N PHE A 49 -30.07 14.23 -2.23
CA PHE A 49 -31.04 13.21 -1.87
C PHE A 49 -31.84 13.66 -0.63
N SER A 50 -33.04 13.10 -0.46
CA SER A 50 -33.87 13.30 0.73
C SER A 50 -33.38 12.35 1.85
N LYS A 51 -33.31 12.84 3.08
CA LYS A 51 -32.98 12.01 4.26
C LYS A 51 -34.24 11.33 4.80
N ASP A 52 -34.05 10.22 5.50
CA ASP A 52 -35.14 9.52 6.17
C ASP A 52 -35.84 10.46 7.18
N GLY A 53 -37.16 10.64 7.03
CA GLY A 53 -37.98 11.50 7.89
C GLY A 53 -38.17 12.95 7.40
N GLU A 54 -37.47 13.37 6.34
CA GLU A 54 -37.71 14.65 5.67
C GLU A 54 -38.78 14.49 4.56
N PRO A 55 -39.60 15.54 4.28
CA PRO A 55 -40.54 15.49 3.18
C PRO A 55 -39.81 15.30 1.85
N MET A 56 -40.28 14.32 1.06
CA MET A 56 -39.70 13.97 -0.23
C MET A 56 -39.79 15.17 -1.19
N ARG A 57 -38.64 15.69 -1.62
CA ARG A 57 -38.57 16.78 -2.61
C ARG A 57 -38.73 16.20 -4.02
N THR A 58 -39.56 16.85 -4.84
CA THR A 58 -39.76 16.47 -6.24
C THR A 58 -38.53 16.82 -7.07
N PRO A 59 -37.90 15.86 -7.77
CA PRO A 59 -36.74 16.12 -8.62
C PRO A 59 -37.10 17.03 -9.80
N PHE A 60 -36.10 17.69 -10.36
CA PHE A 60 -36.27 18.44 -11.60
C PHE A 60 -36.31 17.48 -12.79
N SER A 61 -37.14 17.78 -13.78
CA SER A 61 -37.20 17.05 -15.05
C SER A 61 -36.36 17.78 -16.09
N TYR A 62 -35.40 17.10 -16.68
CA TYR A 62 -34.48 17.65 -17.68
C TYR A 62 -34.59 16.87 -18.98
N LEU A 63 -34.71 17.61 -20.08
CA LEU A 63 -34.72 17.09 -21.45
C LEU A 63 -33.73 17.91 -22.26
N GLN A 64 -32.96 17.22 -23.09
CA GLN A 64 -32.00 17.81 -24.02
C GLN A 64 -32.02 16.99 -25.30
N TYR A 65 -32.18 17.67 -26.42
CA TYR A 65 -32.13 17.09 -27.75
C TYR A 65 -31.16 17.89 -28.61
N ASP A 66 -30.45 17.21 -29.50
CA ASP A 66 -29.74 17.89 -30.57
C ASP A 66 -30.76 18.36 -31.62
N VAL A 67 -30.55 19.54 -32.21
CA VAL A 67 -31.50 20.14 -33.16
C VAL A 67 -31.73 19.23 -34.37
N GLU A 68 -30.71 18.45 -34.73
CA GLU A 68 -30.74 17.46 -35.80
C GLU A 68 -31.75 16.33 -35.53
N ASP A 69 -31.90 15.93 -34.26
CA ASP A 69 -32.80 14.83 -33.85
C ASP A 69 -34.29 15.24 -33.88
N ILE A 70 -34.56 16.54 -33.73
CA ILE A 70 -35.93 17.10 -33.73
C ILE A 70 -36.26 17.86 -35.02
N ALA A 71 -35.40 17.78 -36.05
CA ALA A 71 -35.55 18.52 -37.29
C ALA A 71 -36.83 18.18 -38.07
N GLU A 72 -37.41 16.99 -37.85
CA GLU A 72 -38.68 16.56 -38.45
C GLU A 72 -39.91 17.16 -37.76
N HIS A 73 -39.75 17.75 -36.58
CA HIS A 73 -40.82 18.33 -35.77
C HIS A 73 -40.84 19.85 -35.90
N GLN A 74 -42.03 20.41 -36.13
CA GLN A 74 -42.20 21.87 -36.27
C GLN A 74 -42.29 22.60 -34.91
N TYR A 75 -42.77 21.91 -33.87
CA TYR A 75 -43.05 22.52 -32.58
C TYR A 75 -42.65 21.57 -31.44
N VAL A 76 -42.11 22.15 -30.38
CA VAL A 76 -41.96 21.50 -29.08
C VAL A 76 -43.00 22.12 -28.14
N ALA A 77 -43.92 21.32 -27.61
CA ALA A 77 -45.01 21.79 -26.76
C ALA A 77 -44.90 21.17 -25.36
N VAL A 78 -44.94 22.02 -24.34
CA VAL A 78 -45.05 21.61 -22.92
C VAL A 78 -46.48 21.87 -22.48
N ILE A 79 -47.19 20.83 -22.04
CA ILE A 79 -48.62 20.90 -21.69
C ILE A 79 -48.78 20.66 -20.19
N GLU A 80 -49.17 21.70 -19.45
CA GLU A 80 -49.60 21.56 -18.06
C GLU A 80 -51.03 21.01 -18.02
N LYS A 81 -51.20 19.81 -17.45
CA LYS A 81 -52.52 19.15 -17.30
C LYS A 81 -53.19 19.46 -15.96
N ALA A 82 -52.58 20.31 -15.13
CA ALA A 82 -53.13 20.66 -13.83
C ALA A 82 -54.31 21.63 -13.99
N ASN A 83 -55.43 21.34 -13.33
CA ASN A 83 -56.61 22.22 -13.34
C ASN A 83 -56.44 23.46 -12.45
N THR A 84 -55.41 23.48 -11.61
CA THR A 84 -55.05 24.57 -10.70
C THR A 84 -53.59 24.92 -10.91
N PRO A 85 -53.21 26.22 -10.90
CA PRO A 85 -51.84 26.64 -11.10
C PRO A 85 -50.94 26.04 -10.02
N THR A 86 -49.96 25.25 -10.44
CA THR A 86 -48.97 24.66 -9.53
C THR A 86 -47.75 25.57 -9.41
N PRO A 87 -47.20 25.80 -8.21
CA PRO A 87 -45.97 26.58 -8.07
C PRO A 87 -44.81 25.80 -8.69
N GLY A 88 -44.12 26.42 -9.65
CA GLY A 88 -43.03 25.79 -10.38
C GLY A 88 -42.49 26.71 -11.47
N PHE A 89 -41.57 26.18 -12.26
CA PHE A 89 -41.00 26.88 -13.40
C PHE A 89 -40.81 25.92 -14.57
N VAL A 90 -40.88 26.45 -15.78
CA VAL A 90 -40.52 25.76 -17.00
C VAL A 90 -39.60 26.68 -17.78
N ILE A 91 -38.44 26.18 -18.15
CA ILE A 91 -37.45 26.89 -18.95
C ILE A 91 -37.22 26.07 -20.22
N ALA A 92 -37.34 26.72 -21.36
CA ALA A 92 -37.03 26.15 -22.66
C ALA A 92 -36.21 27.18 -23.43
N GLU A 93 -35.08 26.73 -23.98
CA GLU A 93 -34.17 27.58 -24.74
C GLU A 93 -33.51 26.77 -25.86
N PHE A 94 -33.06 27.48 -26.89
CA PHE A 94 -32.12 26.95 -27.86
C PHE A 94 -30.75 27.56 -27.57
N SER A 95 -29.72 26.72 -27.54
CA SER A 95 -28.36 27.17 -27.23
C SER A 95 -27.38 26.60 -28.25
N ASP A 96 -26.46 27.44 -28.71
CA ASP A 96 -25.34 26.97 -29.52
C ASP A 96 -24.33 26.19 -28.66
N VAL A 97 -23.81 25.09 -29.20
CA VAL A 97 -22.77 24.26 -28.57
C VAL A 97 -21.53 25.08 -28.20
N SER A 98 -21.19 26.11 -28.99
CA SER A 98 -20.03 26.98 -28.73
C SER A 98 -20.19 27.87 -27.48
N GLN A 99 -21.43 28.13 -27.07
CA GLN A 99 -21.74 28.94 -25.88
C GLN A 99 -21.87 28.06 -24.64
N SER A 100 -22.42 26.85 -24.78
CA SER A 100 -22.63 25.89 -23.69
C SER A 100 -21.36 25.08 -23.37
N HIS A 101 -20.59 24.61 -24.35
CA HIS A 101 -19.39 23.78 -24.12
C HIS A 101 -18.11 24.62 -24.16
N ARG A 102 -17.32 24.54 -23.07
CA ARG A 102 -16.03 25.23 -22.97
C ARG A 102 -14.95 24.28 -22.47
N THR A 103 -13.88 24.12 -23.24
CA THR A 103 -12.70 23.37 -22.80
C THR A 103 -11.61 24.33 -22.32
N ARG A 104 -11.02 24.04 -21.14
CA ARG A 104 -9.91 24.81 -20.59
C ARG A 104 -8.66 23.96 -20.36
N HIS A 105 -7.67 24.20 -21.22
CA HIS A 105 -6.34 23.64 -21.08
C HIS A 105 -5.50 24.48 -20.12
N ILE A 106 -5.30 23.97 -18.91
CA ILE A 106 -4.43 24.58 -17.90
C ILE A 106 -3.41 23.55 -17.42
N SER A 107 -2.13 23.91 -17.34
CA SER A 107 -1.11 22.99 -16.82
C SER A 107 -1.33 22.73 -15.33
N LEU A 108 -1.04 21.49 -14.90
CA LEU A 108 -1.20 21.11 -13.49
C LEU A 108 -0.38 21.99 -12.55
N ARG A 109 0.82 22.41 -12.98
CA ARG A 109 1.68 23.35 -12.23
C ARG A 109 1.00 24.70 -11.98
N ARG A 110 0.34 25.26 -13.01
CA ARG A 110 -0.37 26.54 -12.90
C ARG A 110 -1.63 26.40 -12.06
N LEU A 111 -2.35 25.29 -12.20
CA LEU A 111 -3.51 24.96 -11.40
C LEU A 111 -3.14 24.83 -9.90
N LEU A 112 -1.99 24.23 -9.58
CA LEU A 112 -1.48 24.14 -8.21
C LEU A 112 -1.05 25.49 -7.62
N ALA A 113 -0.35 26.32 -8.41
CA ALA A 113 0.17 27.59 -7.91
C ALA A 113 -0.93 28.66 -7.73
N PHE A 114 -1.88 28.74 -8.65
CA PHE A 114 -2.81 29.88 -8.74
C PHE A 114 -4.29 29.49 -8.85
N GLY A 115 -4.59 28.19 -8.99
CA GLY A 115 -5.95 27.74 -9.31
C GLY A 115 -6.39 28.12 -10.72
N MET A 116 -7.70 28.04 -10.94
CA MET A 116 -8.37 28.41 -12.17
C MET A 116 -9.54 29.34 -11.86
N LYS A 117 -9.76 30.36 -12.71
CA LYS A 117 -10.91 31.25 -12.64
C LYS A 117 -11.56 31.34 -14.01
N ILE A 118 -12.87 31.16 -14.06
CA ILE A 118 -13.66 31.19 -15.28
C ILE A 118 -14.87 32.08 -15.00
N ARG A 119 -15.24 32.89 -15.99
CA ARG A 119 -16.42 33.74 -15.93
C ARG A 119 -17.45 33.26 -16.93
N LEU A 120 -18.64 32.93 -16.45
CA LEU A 120 -19.82 32.75 -17.28
C LEU A 120 -20.49 34.12 -17.47
N PRO A 121 -20.82 34.49 -18.72
CA PRO A 121 -21.44 35.77 -19.01
C PRO A 121 -22.87 35.87 -18.44
N SER A 122 -23.43 37.07 -18.45
CA SER A 122 -24.84 37.31 -18.11
C SER A 122 -25.80 36.66 -19.12
N SER A 123 -25.49 36.70 -20.41
CA SER A 123 -26.23 36.01 -21.48
C SER A 123 -25.70 34.59 -21.68
N ARG A 124 -25.88 33.71 -20.68
CA ARG A 124 -25.47 32.31 -20.73
C ARG A 124 -26.69 31.40 -20.92
N PRO A 125 -26.53 30.23 -21.57
CA PRO A 125 -27.56 29.20 -21.53
C PRO A 125 -27.74 28.67 -20.10
N MET A 126 -28.92 28.12 -19.81
CA MET A 126 -29.25 27.41 -18.59
C MET A 126 -28.19 26.35 -18.27
N VAL A 127 -27.72 25.62 -19.28
CA VAL A 127 -26.72 24.56 -19.14
C VAL A 127 -25.41 24.96 -19.80
N SER A 128 -24.34 24.95 -19.01
CA SER A 128 -22.97 25.15 -19.50
C SER A 128 -22.08 23.99 -19.05
N GLU A 129 -21.32 23.40 -19.97
CA GLU A 129 -20.30 22.41 -19.68
C GLU A 129 -18.89 23.02 -19.71
N LEU A 130 -18.11 22.73 -18.68
CA LEU A 130 -16.69 23.03 -18.59
C LEU A 130 -15.88 21.74 -18.54
N LYS A 131 -15.01 21.54 -19.53
CA LYS A 131 -14.09 20.41 -19.57
C LYS A 131 -12.68 20.85 -19.17
N VAL A 132 -12.06 20.14 -18.24
CA VAL A 132 -10.68 20.38 -17.79
C VAL A 132 -9.84 19.11 -17.95
N PRO A 133 -9.19 18.93 -19.12
CA PRO A 133 -8.46 17.69 -19.43
C PRO A 133 -7.33 17.35 -18.46
N THR A 134 -6.72 18.33 -17.79
CA THR A 134 -5.59 18.09 -16.87
C THR A 134 -6.00 17.56 -15.50
N MET A 135 -7.29 17.59 -15.15
CA MET A 135 -7.80 17.07 -13.89
C MET A 135 -8.15 15.58 -14.00
N GLN A 136 -7.13 14.74 -14.12
CA GLN A 136 -7.29 13.27 -14.19
C GLN A 136 -6.74 12.57 -12.95
N SER A 137 -5.78 13.19 -12.26
CA SER A 137 -5.09 12.55 -11.15
C SER A 137 -5.99 12.39 -9.93
N SER A 138 -6.05 11.16 -9.45
CA SER A 138 -6.80 10.80 -8.26
C SER A 138 -6.07 11.12 -6.95
N LEU A 139 -4.84 11.64 -7.04
CA LEU A 139 -4.04 12.11 -5.90
C LEU A 139 -4.50 13.47 -5.40
N LEU A 140 -5.22 14.23 -6.23
CA LEU A 140 -5.61 15.60 -5.94
C LEU A 140 -7.10 15.70 -5.61
N ALA A 141 -7.41 16.67 -4.76
CA ALA A 141 -8.75 17.13 -4.44
C ALA A 141 -8.83 18.62 -4.73
N TYR A 142 -10.02 19.10 -5.10
CA TYR A 142 -10.23 20.49 -5.51
C TYR A 142 -11.41 21.09 -4.73
N ASN A 143 -11.35 22.39 -4.51
CA ASN A 143 -12.47 23.19 -4.04
C ASN A 143 -13.02 24.00 -5.20
N LEU A 144 -14.32 23.91 -5.43
CA LEU A 144 -15.05 24.65 -6.43
C LEU A 144 -15.89 25.72 -5.71
N GLU A 145 -15.59 26.98 -5.98
CA GLU A 145 -16.33 28.14 -5.48
C GLU A 145 -17.09 28.77 -6.65
N ILE A 146 -18.38 28.98 -6.48
CA ILE A 146 -19.26 29.63 -7.45
C ILE A 146 -19.80 30.89 -6.79
N SER A 147 -19.61 32.03 -7.44
CA SER A 147 -20.17 33.29 -6.94
C SER A 147 -21.69 33.27 -6.97
N GLU A 148 -22.31 33.87 -5.96
CA GLU A 148 -23.75 34.04 -5.88
C GLU A 148 -24.30 34.80 -7.11
N GLN A 149 -25.44 34.32 -7.61
CA GLN A 149 -26.16 34.98 -8.69
C GLN A 149 -26.96 36.13 -8.10
N ASN A 150 -26.79 37.32 -8.67
CA ASN A 150 -27.63 38.45 -8.31
C ASN A 150 -28.72 38.59 -9.38
N CYS A 151 -29.96 38.32 -9.01
CA CYS A 151 -31.13 38.37 -9.90
C CYS A 151 -31.90 39.70 -9.78
N GLY A 152 -31.32 40.70 -9.09
CA GLY A 152 -31.95 42.00 -8.87
C GLY A 152 -33.13 41.90 -7.90
N GLU A 153 -34.28 42.44 -8.30
CA GLU A 153 -35.53 42.35 -7.53
C GLU A 153 -36.27 41.01 -7.70
N GLN A 154 -35.88 40.21 -8.70
CA GLN A 154 -36.47 38.90 -8.95
C GLN A 154 -35.78 37.82 -8.11
N GLN A 155 -36.56 36.87 -7.60
CA GLN A 155 -36.00 35.68 -6.95
C GLN A 155 -35.49 34.70 -8.02
N GLU A 156 -34.37 34.03 -7.73
CA GLU A 156 -33.89 32.94 -8.59
C GLU A 156 -34.92 31.80 -8.68
N LEU A 157 -35.13 31.27 -9.88
CA LEU A 157 -36.05 30.16 -10.13
C LEU A 157 -35.56 28.87 -9.47
N PHE A 158 -34.25 28.65 -9.48
CA PHE A 158 -33.59 27.53 -8.81
C PHE A 158 -32.14 27.88 -8.45
N ALA A 159 -31.64 27.29 -7.38
CA ALA A 159 -30.26 27.50 -6.94
C ALA A 159 -29.28 26.74 -7.86
N PRO A 160 -28.04 27.22 -8.07
CA PRO A 160 -27.07 26.59 -8.95
C PRO A 160 -26.89 25.10 -8.67
N LEU A 161 -27.03 24.26 -9.69
CA LEU A 161 -26.80 22.82 -9.64
C LEU A 161 -25.55 22.49 -10.45
N VAL A 162 -24.67 21.66 -9.90
CA VAL A 162 -23.44 21.23 -10.58
C VAL A 162 -23.35 19.73 -10.61
N ARG A 163 -23.00 19.17 -11.76
CA ARG A 163 -22.60 17.78 -11.91
C ARG A 163 -21.12 17.73 -12.24
N GLN A 164 -20.33 17.07 -11.40
CA GLN A 164 -19.00 16.60 -11.81
C GLN A 164 -19.15 15.24 -12.47
N TYR A 165 -18.44 14.98 -13.56
CA TYR A 165 -18.37 13.63 -14.12
C TYR A 165 -17.07 13.33 -14.87
N LEU A 166 -16.77 12.05 -14.97
CA LEU A 166 -15.71 11.51 -15.82
C LEU A 166 -16.31 10.46 -16.77
N THR A 167 -15.87 10.47 -18.02
CA THR A 167 -16.23 9.46 -19.02
C THR A 167 -15.66 8.09 -18.65
N GLU A 168 -14.43 8.02 -18.15
CA GLU A 168 -13.81 6.80 -17.66
C GLU A 168 -13.18 7.09 -16.29
N PRO A 169 -13.57 6.42 -15.19
CA PRO A 169 -14.36 5.18 -15.09
C PRO A 169 -15.89 5.39 -14.89
N TYR A 170 -16.54 6.27 -15.65
CA TYR A 170 -17.98 6.58 -15.52
C TYR A 170 -18.39 7.04 -14.11
N GLU A 171 -17.75 8.09 -13.61
CA GLU A 171 -18.08 8.69 -12.32
C GLU A 171 -19.03 9.87 -12.53
N SER A 172 -20.09 10.01 -11.74
CA SER A 172 -20.89 11.24 -11.71
C SER A 172 -21.38 11.58 -10.30
N LYS A 173 -21.34 12.86 -9.95
CA LYS A 173 -21.77 13.36 -8.64
C LYS A 173 -22.40 14.74 -8.79
N PHE A 174 -23.51 14.95 -8.08
CA PHE A 174 -24.27 16.19 -8.10
C PHE A 174 -24.06 17.00 -6.83
N PHE A 175 -24.02 18.32 -6.98
CA PHE A 175 -23.94 19.31 -5.92
C PHE A 175 -25.12 20.27 -6.09
N VAL A 176 -26.02 20.28 -5.11
CA VAL A 176 -27.19 21.18 -5.05
C VAL A 176 -26.83 22.44 -4.28
N ASN A 177 -27.45 23.57 -4.62
CA ASN A 177 -27.12 24.88 -4.06
C ASN A 177 -25.60 25.12 -4.01
N ALA A 178 -24.96 24.86 -5.14
CA ALA A 178 -23.51 24.76 -5.25
C ALA A 178 -22.87 26.16 -5.18
N ARG A 179 -22.68 26.69 -3.96
CA ARG A 179 -21.84 27.87 -3.69
C ARG A 179 -20.39 27.47 -3.48
N GLU A 180 -20.19 26.39 -2.72
CA GLU A 180 -18.90 25.77 -2.47
C GLU A 180 -19.06 24.25 -2.58
N ALA A 181 -18.16 23.58 -3.29
CA ALA A 181 -18.21 22.14 -3.51
C ALA A 181 -16.81 21.50 -3.44
N ALA A 182 -16.69 20.49 -2.58
CA ALA A 182 -15.51 19.65 -2.51
C ALA A 182 -15.53 18.62 -3.66
N VAL A 183 -14.66 18.84 -4.65
CA VAL A 183 -14.51 18.03 -5.85
C VAL A 183 -13.44 16.97 -5.60
N SER A 184 -13.85 15.72 -5.73
CA SER A 184 -12.97 14.56 -5.59
C SER A 184 -13.25 13.57 -6.71
N ILE A 185 -12.19 13.08 -7.35
CA ILE A 185 -12.29 12.11 -8.45
C ILE A 185 -11.56 10.81 -8.11
N HIS A 186 -12.04 9.70 -8.66
CA HIS A 186 -11.37 8.40 -8.63
C HIS A 186 -10.26 8.27 -9.67
N GLY A 187 -10.47 8.85 -10.85
CA GLY A 187 -9.47 9.15 -11.90
C GLY A 187 -8.35 8.14 -12.09
N VAL A 188 -7.17 8.64 -12.47
CA VAL A 188 -5.94 7.84 -12.60
C VAL A 188 -5.32 7.63 -11.24
N ALA A 189 -5.19 6.36 -10.88
CA ALA A 189 -4.70 5.92 -9.58
C ALA A 189 -3.29 5.32 -9.69
N PRO A 190 -2.42 5.54 -8.69
CA PRO A 190 -1.17 4.81 -8.59
C PRO A 190 -1.39 3.31 -8.50
N TYR A 191 -0.50 2.52 -9.12
CA TYR A 191 -0.53 1.05 -9.08
C TYR A 191 -1.78 0.41 -9.68
N VAL A 192 -2.53 1.16 -10.49
CA VAL A 192 -3.67 0.65 -11.26
C VAL A 192 -3.25 0.54 -12.72
N PRO A 193 -3.51 -0.59 -13.41
CA PRO A 193 -3.12 -0.74 -14.81
C PRO A 193 -3.79 0.32 -15.69
N PRO A 194 -3.12 0.75 -16.78
CA PRO A 194 -3.70 1.71 -17.71
C PRO A 194 -4.94 1.11 -18.41
N PRO A 195 -5.92 1.95 -18.81
CA PRO A 195 -7.09 1.48 -19.53
C PRO A 195 -6.71 0.90 -20.90
N LEU A 196 -7.49 -0.07 -21.38
CA LEU A 196 -7.28 -0.75 -22.67
C LEU A 196 -7.47 0.19 -23.87
N LYS A 197 -8.29 1.23 -23.73
CA LYS A 197 -8.52 2.22 -24.78
C LYS A 197 -7.52 3.37 -24.63
N SER A 198 -6.95 3.79 -25.75
CA SER A 198 -6.16 5.03 -25.80
C SER A 198 -7.06 6.21 -25.44
N ARG A 199 -6.72 6.92 -24.36
CA ARG A 199 -7.45 8.11 -23.96
C ARG A 199 -7.30 9.19 -25.03
N SER A 200 -8.39 9.89 -25.30
CA SER A 200 -8.35 11.09 -26.11
C SER A 200 -7.60 12.19 -25.33
N THR A 201 -6.93 13.10 -26.05
CA THR A 201 -6.27 14.27 -25.44
C THR A 201 -7.25 15.21 -24.73
N GLU A 202 -8.55 14.99 -24.93
CA GLU A 202 -9.60 15.76 -24.30
C GLU A 202 -10.25 15.06 -23.10
N ASP A 203 -9.90 13.82 -22.79
CA ASP A 203 -10.48 13.12 -21.63
C ASP A 203 -10.05 13.81 -20.33
N GLY A 204 -10.96 13.97 -19.38
CA GLY A 204 -10.69 14.65 -18.11
C GLY A 204 -11.94 14.91 -17.31
N LEU A 205 -11.83 15.76 -16.29
CA LEU A 205 -12.96 16.13 -15.46
C LEU A 205 -13.86 17.12 -16.20
N SER A 206 -15.12 16.77 -16.37
CA SER A 206 -16.16 17.66 -16.87
C SER A 206 -17.06 18.13 -15.72
N PHE A 207 -17.46 19.39 -15.81
CA PHE A 207 -18.46 20.00 -14.94
C PHE A 207 -19.61 20.50 -15.78
N GLN A 208 -20.82 20.08 -15.45
CA GLN A 208 -22.04 20.60 -16.04
C GLN A 208 -22.71 21.50 -15.01
N PHE A 209 -22.93 22.76 -15.37
CA PHE A 209 -23.54 23.77 -14.52
C PHE A 209 -24.95 24.04 -15.05
N TRP A 210 -25.96 23.87 -14.18
CA TRP A 210 -27.31 24.39 -14.39
C TRP A 210 -27.44 25.66 -13.57
N THR A 211 -27.73 26.76 -14.24
CA THR A 211 -27.86 28.08 -13.63
C THR A 211 -29.09 28.77 -14.19
N ASP A 212 -29.74 29.61 -13.38
CA ASP A 212 -30.89 30.39 -13.85
C ASP A 212 -30.45 31.35 -14.97
N PRO A 213 -31.01 31.23 -16.20
CA PRO A 213 -30.69 32.12 -17.32
C PRO A 213 -31.40 33.48 -17.21
N THR A 214 -32.45 33.61 -16.39
CA THR A 214 -33.19 34.87 -16.21
C THR A 214 -32.39 35.90 -15.41
N CYS A 215 -31.45 35.43 -14.59
CA CYS A 215 -30.57 36.27 -13.79
C CYS A 215 -29.44 36.87 -14.65
N ALA A 216 -29.59 38.14 -15.02
CA ALA A 216 -28.65 38.92 -15.84
C ALA A 216 -27.33 39.31 -15.13
N SER A 217 -26.82 38.45 -14.24
CA SER A 217 -25.53 38.62 -13.56
C SER A 217 -24.46 37.69 -14.12
N ASN A 218 -23.19 38.07 -13.96
CA ASN A 218 -22.07 37.21 -14.32
C ASN A 218 -21.75 36.24 -13.18
N ILE A 219 -21.42 34.99 -13.52
CA ILE A 219 -21.02 34.00 -12.53
C ILE A 219 -19.51 33.77 -12.64
N ASN A 220 -18.79 33.99 -11.54
CA ASN A 220 -17.39 33.66 -11.42
C ASN A 220 -17.25 32.29 -10.77
N ILE A 221 -16.64 31.37 -11.51
CA ILE A 221 -16.28 30.03 -11.05
C ILE A 221 -14.80 30.04 -10.74
N LYS A 222 -14.45 29.78 -9.49
CA LYS A 222 -13.07 29.65 -9.03
C LYS A 222 -12.83 28.22 -8.58
N MET A 223 -11.72 27.65 -9.02
CA MET A 223 -11.30 26.31 -8.62
C MET A 223 -9.90 26.37 -8.06
N SER A 224 -9.74 25.89 -6.83
CA SER A 224 -8.45 25.81 -6.14
C SER A 224 -8.20 24.38 -5.67
N ILE A 225 -6.96 24.07 -5.30
CA ILE A 225 -6.62 22.75 -4.78
C ILE A 225 -6.92 22.69 -3.29
N ASP A 226 -7.61 21.63 -2.88
CA ASP A 226 -7.76 21.29 -1.49
C ASP A 226 -6.52 20.52 -1.04
N VAL A 227 -5.57 21.22 -0.43
CA VAL A 227 -4.32 20.64 0.06
C VAL A 227 -4.60 19.57 1.12
N ARG A 228 -5.59 19.77 2.00
CA ARG A 228 -5.91 18.83 3.08
C ARG A 228 -6.53 17.56 2.51
N GLY A 229 -7.52 17.69 1.64
CA GLY A 229 -8.11 16.58 0.92
C GLY A 229 -7.09 15.81 0.07
N SER A 230 -6.19 16.53 -0.61
CA SER A 230 -5.13 15.93 -1.43
C SER A 230 -4.13 15.14 -0.56
N LEU A 231 -3.72 15.68 0.59
CA LEU A 231 -2.82 14.98 1.52
C LEU A 231 -3.47 13.70 2.08
N GLY A 232 -4.77 13.75 2.39
CA GLY A 232 -5.55 12.57 2.81
C GLY A 232 -5.62 11.49 1.73
N LYS A 233 -5.87 11.88 0.47
CA LYS A 233 -5.84 10.95 -0.67
C LYS A 233 -4.46 10.36 -0.90
N LEU A 234 -3.40 11.17 -0.78
CA LEU A 234 -2.02 10.72 -0.90
C LEU A 234 -1.69 9.64 0.13
N TYR A 235 -2.04 9.88 1.40
CA TYR A 235 -1.84 8.88 2.46
C TYR A 235 -2.59 7.57 2.17
N MET A 236 -3.88 7.64 1.81
CA MET A 236 -4.67 6.43 1.56
C MET A 236 -4.14 5.61 0.39
N ARG A 237 -3.62 6.26 -0.65
CA ARG A 237 -3.10 5.60 -1.86
C ARG A 237 -1.65 5.10 -1.69
N TYR A 238 -0.83 5.76 -0.87
CA TYR A 238 0.56 5.39 -0.62
C TYR A 238 0.81 4.74 0.76
N ARG A 239 -0.22 4.28 1.46
CA ARG A 239 -0.08 3.68 2.81
C ARG A 239 0.93 2.54 2.90
N THR A 240 1.04 1.71 1.86
CA THR A 240 1.97 0.57 1.79
C THR A 240 3.43 1.01 1.63
N VAL A 241 3.67 2.22 1.14
CA VAL A 241 5.01 2.82 1.08
C VAL A 241 5.63 2.91 2.46
N PHE A 242 4.83 3.20 3.49
CA PHE A 242 5.29 3.27 4.88
C PHE A 242 5.62 1.89 5.48
N ALA A 243 5.38 0.79 4.76
CA ALA A 243 5.93 -0.53 5.11
C ALA A 243 7.18 -0.86 4.28
N ALA A 244 7.18 -0.50 2.99
CA ALA A 244 8.25 -0.86 2.05
C ALA A 244 9.50 0.03 2.15
N PHE A 245 9.36 1.35 2.09
CA PHE A 245 10.50 2.29 2.11
C PHE A 245 11.31 2.24 3.41
N PRO A 246 10.70 2.07 4.60
CA PRO A 246 11.46 1.86 5.82
C PRO A 246 12.39 0.63 5.77
N LEU A 247 11.99 -0.44 5.09
CA LEU A 247 12.87 -1.60 4.87
C LEU A 247 14.07 -1.25 3.99
N LEU A 248 13.93 -0.36 3.00
CA LEU A 248 15.08 0.18 2.27
C LEU A 248 16.05 0.89 3.22
N VAL A 249 15.55 1.72 4.14
CA VAL A 249 16.41 2.43 5.09
C VAL A 249 17.12 1.44 6.02
N VAL A 250 16.38 0.53 6.65
CA VAL A 250 16.92 -0.42 7.64
C VAL A 250 17.94 -1.37 7.01
N THR A 251 17.68 -1.88 5.81
CA THR A 251 18.63 -2.78 5.12
C THR A 251 19.89 -2.06 4.67
N LEU A 252 19.81 -0.79 4.25
CA LEU A 252 21.00 0.03 3.99
C LEU A 252 21.81 0.30 5.26
N VAL A 253 21.15 0.62 6.37
CA VAL A 253 21.80 0.82 7.68
C VAL A 253 22.50 -0.46 8.14
N LEU A 254 21.82 -1.61 8.07
CA LEU A 254 22.42 -2.91 8.38
C LEU A 254 23.60 -3.23 7.47
N ARG A 255 23.48 -2.98 6.16
CA ARG A 255 24.59 -3.17 5.21
C ARG A 255 25.82 -2.37 5.63
N LYS A 256 25.62 -1.12 6.04
CA LYS A 256 26.71 -0.25 6.50
C LYS A 256 27.30 -0.75 7.83
N GLN A 257 26.48 -1.23 8.77
CA GLN A 257 26.94 -1.85 10.03
C GLN A 257 27.81 -3.09 9.75
N PHE A 258 27.37 -4.02 8.91
CA PHE A 258 28.16 -5.20 8.53
C PHE A 258 29.48 -4.83 7.86
N ARG A 259 29.49 -3.83 6.97
CA ARG A 259 30.72 -3.37 6.32
C ARG A 259 31.74 -2.79 7.32
N ILE A 260 31.27 -2.04 8.31
CA ILE A 260 32.14 -1.50 9.38
C ILE A 260 32.62 -2.63 10.29
N TYR A 261 31.74 -3.57 10.64
CA TYR A 261 32.07 -4.72 11.48
C TYR A 261 33.11 -5.64 10.83
N ASP A 262 32.95 -5.97 9.55
CA ASP A 262 33.91 -6.84 8.83
C ASP A 262 35.28 -6.19 8.67
N THR A 263 35.38 -4.85 8.68
CA THR A 263 36.66 -4.13 8.56
C THR A 263 37.30 -3.86 9.92
N THR A 264 36.56 -3.28 10.86
CA THR A 264 37.07 -2.81 12.15
C THR A 264 36.95 -3.83 13.28
N GLY A 265 36.00 -4.76 13.17
CA GLY A 265 35.62 -5.68 14.25
C GLY A 265 34.67 -5.07 15.30
N VAL A 266 34.28 -3.81 15.14
CA VAL A 266 33.32 -3.12 16.03
C VAL A 266 31.96 -3.04 15.35
N PHE A 267 30.90 -3.44 16.04
CA PHE A 267 29.54 -3.34 15.52
C PHE A 267 28.90 -2.07 16.08
N VAL A 268 28.93 -1.02 15.25
CA VAL A 268 28.42 0.32 15.58
C VAL A 268 26.92 0.30 15.85
N SER A 269 26.44 1.30 16.60
CA SER A 269 25.00 1.43 16.88
C SER A 269 24.18 1.68 15.61
N PHE A 270 22.88 1.39 15.67
CA PHE A 270 21.97 1.65 14.55
C PHE A 270 21.95 3.15 14.19
N SER A 271 21.89 4.02 15.20
CA SER A 271 21.86 5.48 15.02
C SER A 271 23.12 6.02 14.35
N GLU A 272 24.30 5.53 14.73
CA GLU A 272 25.58 5.94 14.13
C GLU A 272 25.67 5.51 12.66
N SER A 273 25.27 4.26 12.36
CA SER A 273 25.22 3.78 10.98
C SER A 273 24.18 4.53 10.13
N LEU A 274 23.06 4.93 10.74
CA LEU A 274 22.06 5.78 10.08
C LEU A 274 22.62 7.16 9.71
N ASP A 275 23.36 7.83 10.61
CA ASP A 275 24.02 9.11 10.29
C ASP A 275 24.99 8.96 9.09
N LEU A 276 25.80 7.90 9.09
CA LEU A 276 26.71 7.61 7.98
C LEU A 276 25.97 7.32 6.67
N CYS A 277 24.82 6.65 6.72
CA CYS A 277 23.99 6.40 5.55
C CYS A 277 23.32 7.67 5.03
N LEU A 278 22.88 8.57 5.91
CA LEU A 278 22.24 9.85 5.55
C LEU A 278 23.19 10.81 4.84
N ARG A 279 24.49 10.76 5.15
CA ARG A 279 25.50 11.58 4.48
C ARG A 279 25.87 11.09 3.07
N GLN A 280 25.64 9.82 2.75
CA GLN A 280 26.17 9.24 1.51
C GLN A 280 25.20 8.28 0.81
N SER A 281 24.87 7.15 1.43
CA SER A 281 24.17 6.05 0.75
C SER A 281 22.71 6.37 0.43
N ILE A 282 21.97 6.94 1.38
CA ILE A 282 20.54 7.24 1.22
C ILE A 282 20.33 8.34 0.16
N PRO A 283 21.03 9.50 0.18
CA PRO A 283 20.89 10.51 -0.87
C PRO A 283 21.20 9.99 -2.27
N LEU A 284 22.26 9.17 -2.43
CA LEU A 284 22.63 8.59 -3.71
C LEU A 284 21.55 7.64 -4.25
N VAL A 285 20.97 6.79 -3.38
CA VAL A 285 19.89 5.89 -3.77
C VAL A 285 18.62 6.68 -4.11
N ILE A 286 18.26 7.70 -3.35
CA ILE A 286 17.10 8.56 -3.65
C ILE A 286 17.29 9.28 -4.99
N ALA A 287 18.47 9.84 -5.25
CA ALA A 287 18.78 10.48 -6.52
C ALA A 287 18.65 9.50 -7.70
N PHE A 288 19.19 8.28 -7.54
CA PHE A 288 19.05 7.21 -8.52
C PHE A 288 17.59 6.83 -8.77
N LEU A 289 16.79 6.63 -7.72
CA LEU A 289 15.36 6.28 -7.84
C LEU A 289 14.55 7.41 -8.49
N THR A 290 14.88 8.67 -8.18
CA THR A 290 14.25 9.84 -8.79
C THR A 290 14.58 9.91 -10.29
N PHE A 291 15.84 9.72 -10.66
CA PHE A 291 16.24 9.67 -12.07
C PHE A 291 15.59 8.49 -12.79
N LEU A 292 15.54 7.32 -12.15
CA LEU A 292 14.86 6.14 -12.69
C LEU A 292 13.37 6.43 -12.94
N SER A 293 12.68 7.14 -12.04
CA SER A 293 11.27 7.53 -12.23
C SER A 293 11.06 8.44 -13.45
N LEU A 294 11.98 9.36 -13.68
CA LEU A 294 11.95 10.26 -14.84
C LEU A 294 12.31 9.50 -16.13
N PHE A 295 13.20 8.51 -16.05
CA PHE A 295 13.61 7.71 -17.20
C PHE A 295 12.52 6.74 -17.66
N ILE A 296 11.86 6.04 -16.72
CA ILE A 296 10.74 5.12 -17.00
C ILE A 296 9.62 5.85 -17.74
N TRP A 297 9.34 7.10 -17.36
CA TRP A 297 8.38 7.94 -18.07
C TRP A 297 8.73 8.13 -19.56
N ASN A 298 10.00 8.44 -19.87
CA ASN A 298 10.40 8.75 -21.24
C ASN A 298 10.29 7.52 -22.17
N SER A 299 10.59 6.32 -21.64
CA SER A 299 10.45 5.06 -22.39
C SER A 299 9.01 4.69 -22.75
N SER A 300 8.01 5.22 -22.05
CA SER A 300 6.59 5.04 -22.41
C SER A 300 6.16 5.91 -23.60
N SER A 301 6.98 6.93 -23.97
CA SER A 301 6.72 7.84 -25.08
C SER A 301 7.57 7.57 -26.34
N SER A 302 8.60 6.74 -26.23
CA SER A 302 9.53 6.43 -27.33
C SER A 302 9.76 4.93 -27.44
N THR A 303 9.33 4.33 -28.56
CA THR A 303 10.00 3.32 -29.43
C THR A 303 11.21 2.48 -28.93
N THR A 304 11.37 2.20 -27.64
CA THR A 304 12.42 1.33 -27.08
C THR A 304 11.85 0.00 -26.58
N ALA A 305 10.86 -0.53 -27.31
CA ALA A 305 10.46 -1.94 -27.21
C ALA A 305 11.43 -2.89 -27.95
N ASN A 306 12.56 -2.38 -28.48
CA ASN A 306 13.39 -3.11 -29.45
C ASN A 306 14.65 -3.78 -28.88
N LEU A 307 14.92 -3.74 -27.58
CA LEU A 307 16.11 -4.42 -27.04
C LEU A 307 15.82 -5.80 -26.40
N TRP A 308 14.57 -6.09 -26.02
CA TRP A 308 14.20 -7.34 -25.33
C TRP A 308 13.08 -8.15 -26.00
N ASN A 309 12.45 -7.65 -27.08
CA ASN A 309 11.40 -8.37 -27.81
C ASN A 309 11.94 -9.03 -29.09
N TRP A 310 12.62 -10.16 -28.92
CA TRP A 310 12.86 -11.14 -30.00
C TRP A 310 11.82 -12.28 -29.95
N ALA A 311 10.54 -11.92 -29.79
CA ALA A 311 9.43 -12.84 -30.02
C ALA A 311 8.19 -12.04 -30.45
N ASN A 312 7.82 -12.21 -31.72
CA ASN A 312 6.52 -11.92 -32.36
C ASN A 312 5.87 -10.54 -32.13
N VAL A 313 6.10 -9.69 -33.12
CA VAL A 313 5.35 -8.47 -33.43
C VAL A 313 3.87 -8.80 -33.68
N THR A 314 2.99 -8.36 -32.79
CA THR A 314 1.63 -7.91 -33.10
C THR A 314 1.27 -6.79 -32.12
N SER A 315 0.83 -5.63 -32.64
CA SER A 315 0.21 -4.48 -31.93
C SER A 315 0.84 -4.03 -30.60
N GLY A 316 1.45 -2.84 -30.58
CA GLY A 316 2.11 -2.21 -29.41
C GLY A 316 1.59 -2.70 -28.06
N ALA A 317 2.29 -3.68 -27.49
CA ALA A 317 1.86 -4.37 -26.29
C ALA A 317 1.81 -3.35 -25.15
N ILE A 318 0.59 -3.05 -24.68
CA ILE A 318 0.38 -2.25 -23.47
C ILE A 318 0.98 -3.08 -22.33
N ASP A 319 2.09 -2.62 -21.78
CA ASP A 319 2.72 -3.28 -20.64
C ASP A 319 1.94 -2.93 -19.36
N PHE A 320 1.12 -3.88 -18.92
CA PHE A 320 0.27 -3.74 -17.74
C PHE A 320 1.06 -3.62 -16.43
N HIS A 321 2.35 -3.95 -16.44
CA HIS A 321 3.20 -3.90 -15.25
C HIS A 321 3.93 -2.58 -15.05
N GLN A 322 3.83 -1.62 -15.97
CA GLN A 322 4.53 -0.33 -15.86
C GLN A 322 4.14 0.45 -14.59
N ASN A 323 2.89 0.32 -14.15
CA ASN A 323 2.39 1.00 -12.96
C ASN A 323 2.74 0.24 -11.65
N ASP A 324 3.37 -0.93 -11.74
CA ASP A 324 3.84 -1.68 -10.57
C ASP A 324 5.17 -1.14 -10.03
N LEU A 325 5.85 -0.25 -10.75
CA LEU A 325 7.18 0.27 -10.40
C LEU A 325 7.11 1.58 -9.60
N LEU A 326 7.98 1.71 -8.58
CA LEU A 326 8.22 2.94 -7.81
C LEU A 326 6.96 3.57 -7.23
N ILE A 327 6.57 4.75 -7.72
CA ILE A 327 5.40 5.55 -7.32
C ILE A 327 4.13 5.05 -8.01
N GLY A 328 4.24 4.21 -9.04
CA GLY A 328 3.12 3.64 -9.78
C GLY A 328 2.27 4.65 -10.55
N THR A 329 2.80 5.84 -10.84
CA THR A 329 2.15 6.88 -11.64
C THR A 329 2.98 7.20 -12.88
N GLN A 330 2.30 7.50 -13.99
CA GLN A 330 2.91 7.86 -15.28
C GLN A 330 3.15 9.36 -15.42
N ASP A 331 2.60 10.17 -14.50
CA ASP A 331 2.68 11.62 -14.59
C ASP A 331 4.05 12.13 -14.09
N PRO A 332 4.88 12.76 -14.95
CA PRO A 332 6.21 13.24 -14.57
C PRO A 332 6.16 14.36 -13.53
N PHE A 333 5.00 14.97 -13.34
CA PHE A 333 4.79 16.00 -12.34
C PHE A 333 5.10 15.50 -10.92
N PHE A 334 4.83 14.23 -10.60
CA PHE A 334 4.99 13.68 -9.24
C PHE A 334 6.41 13.18 -8.92
N TRP A 335 7.43 13.55 -9.71
CA TRP A 335 8.83 13.16 -9.45
C TRP A 335 9.32 13.54 -8.04
N PHE A 336 8.83 14.66 -7.49
CA PHE A 336 9.19 15.14 -6.15
C PHE A 336 8.67 14.23 -5.03
N LEU A 337 7.76 13.30 -5.33
CA LEU A 337 7.15 12.45 -4.32
C LEU A 337 8.15 11.43 -3.76
N ILE A 338 9.10 10.91 -4.56
CA ILE A 338 10.17 10.00 -4.09
C ILE A 338 11.01 10.65 -2.98
N PRO A 339 11.64 11.82 -3.17
CA PRO A 339 12.47 12.42 -2.12
C PRO A 339 11.65 12.81 -0.89
N VAL A 340 10.40 13.28 -1.05
CA VAL A 340 9.52 13.59 0.08
C VAL A 340 9.16 12.34 0.88
N ILE A 341 8.74 11.27 0.20
CA ILE A 341 8.45 9.97 0.83
C ILE A 341 9.68 9.45 1.57
N ALA A 342 10.85 9.49 0.93
CA ALA A 342 12.07 8.99 1.53
C ALA A 342 12.47 9.78 2.77
N LEU A 343 12.33 11.11 2.75
CA LEU A 343 12.56 11.98 3.91
C LEU A 343 11.63 11.61 5.07
N ILE A 344 10.32 11.46 4.79
CA ILE A 344 9.34 11.08 5.80
C ILE A 344 9.65 9.68 6.36
N CYS A 345 9.97 8.71 5.50
CA CYS A 345 10.28 7.34 5.92
C CYS A 345 11.56 7.26 6.76
N VAL A 346 12.60 8.04 6.42
CA VAL A 346 13.78 8.19 7.28
C VAL A 346 13.40 8.74 8.64
N GLY A 347 12.56 9.78 8.68
CA GLY A 347 12.01 10.34 9.92
C GLY A 347 11.29 9.29 10.75
N ILE A 348 10.37 8.53 10.15
CA ILE A 348 9.65 7.44 10.83
C ILE A 348 10.63 6.38 11.34
N CYS A 349 11.64 5.97 10.56
CA CYS A 349 12.67 5.03 10.99
C CYS A 349 13.47 5.55 12.20
N THR A 350 13.81 6.85 12.23
CA THR A 350 14.52 7.45 13.38
C THR A 350 13.66 7.41 14.64
N VAL A 351 12.39 7.85 14.54
CA VAL A 351 11.45 7.85 15.66
C VAL A 351 11.21 6.42 16.15
N PHE A 352 10.99 5.47 15.24
CA PHE A 352 10.76 4.07 15.57
C PHE A 352 11.98 3.42 16.25
N ASN A 353 13.20 3.76 15.81
CA ASN A 353 14.43 3.33 16.49
C ASN A 353 14.50 3.88 17.92
N TYR A 354 14.25 5.17 18.13
CA TYR A 354 14.26 5.76 19.47
C TYR A 354 13.13 5.23 20.37
N MET A 355 11.94 4.96 19.81
CA MET A 355 10.87 4.29 20.53
C MET A 355 11.28 2.88 20.98
N THR A 356 11.91 2.11 20.09
CA THR A 356 12.39 0.76 20.40
C THR A 356 13.50 0.80 21.45
N LEU A 357 14.45 1.74 21.34
CA LEU A 357 15.49 1.96 22.36
C LEU A 357 14.87 2.29 23.72
N THR A 358 13.92 3.23 23.75
CA THR A 358 13.21 3.63 24.98
C THR A 358 12.47 2.44 25.59
N LEU A 359 11.78 1.64 24.77
CA LEU A 359 11.09 0.43 25.20
C LEU A 359 12.08 -0.58 25.82
N VAL A 360 13.20 -0.87 25.16
CA VAL A 360 14.22 -1.80 25.65
C VAL A 360 14.81 -1.28 26.97
N HIS A 361 15.11 0.01 27.08
CA HIS A 361 15.59 0.65 28.31
C HIS A 361 14.57 0.53 29.47
N VAL A 362 13.29 0.82 29.21
CA VAL A 362 12.22 0.72 30.23
C VAL A 362 12.05 -0.72 30.68
N LEU A 363 12.05 -1.69 29.76
CA LEU A 363 11.95 -3.11 30.11
C LEU A 363 13.18 -3.61 30.88
N SER A 364 14.38 -3.18 30.48
CA SER A 364 15.64 -3.54 31.16
C SER A 364 15.67 -3.00 32.59
N THR A 365 15.28 -1.73 32.78
CA THR A 365 15.19 -1.11 34.12
C THR A 365 14.10 -1.76 34.98
N ALA A 366 12.93 -2.07 34.42
CA ALA A 366 11.86 -2.78 35.13
C ALA A 366 12.30 -4.18 35.60
N VAL A 367 12.95 -4.96 34.73
CA VAL A 367 13.49 -6.28 35.07
C VAL A 367 14.58 -6.17 36.14
N SER A 368 15.44 -5.15 36.04
CA SER A 368 16.45 -4.88 37.06
C SER A 368 15.79 -4.62 38.42
N LEU A 369 14.83 -3.68 38.49
CA LEU A 369 14.08 -3.34 39.71
C LEU A 369 13.35 -4.54 40.33
N LEU A 370 12.71 -5.38 39.51
CA LEU A 370 12.03 -6.59 39.98
C LEU A 370 13.02 -7.62 40.54
N SER A 371 14.21 -7.74 39.94
CA SER A 371 15.28 -8.60 40.45
C SER A 371 16.01 -8.05 41.69
N PHE A 372 15.83 -6.77 42.02
CA PHE A 372 16.40 -6.11 43.20
C PHE A 372 15.53 -6.20 44.46
N ARG A 373 14.43 -6.99 44.49
CA ARG A 373 13.70 -7.25 45.75
C ARG A 373 14.53 -8.12 46.69
N PRO A 374 14.67 -7.75 47.99
CA PRO A 374 15.80 -8.17 48.82
C PRO A 374 15.49 -9.45 49.59
N GLY A 375 16.14 -10.55 49.19
CA GLY A 375 16.30 -11.74 50.03
C GLY A 375 17.76 -11.87 50.44
N TRP A 376 18.17 -11.14 51.47
CA TRP A 376 19.27 -11.45 52.41
C TRP A 376 20.46 -12.31 51.91
N ILE A 377 21.11 -11.95 50.80
CA ILE A 377 22.41 -12.56 50.45
C ILE A 377 23.51 -11.68 51.03
N ARG A 378 24.15 -12.20 52.07
CA ARG A 378 25.27 -11.64 52.83
C ARG A 378 26.39 -11.21 51.87
N ASN A 379 26.88 -9.98 52.04
CA ASN A 379 27.88 -9.31 51.20
C ASN A 379 29.18 -10.11 50.92
N GLU A 380 29.45 -11.19 51.65
CA GLU A 380 30.61 -12.06 51.41
C GLU A 380 30.46 -13.01 50.22
N GLU A 381 29.23 -13.37 49.82
CA GLU A 381 29.00 -14.17 48.60
C GLU A 381 29.04 -13.34 47.33
N ARG A 382 28.96 -12.00 47.41
CA ARG A 382 29.01 -11.14 46.20
C ARG A 382 30.36 -11.18 45.46
N ARG A 383 31.43 -11.61 46.13
CA ARG A 383 32.76 -11.82 45.52
C ARG A 383 33.03 -13.27 45.10
N LYS A 384 32.21 -14.24 45.54
CA LYS A 384 32.38 -15.69 45.24
C LYS A 384 31.23 -16.30 44.45
N ALA A 385 30.06 -15.65 44.39
CA ALA A 385 29.02 -15.93 43.43
C ALA A 385 29.55 -15.47 42.07
N LEU A 386 30.06 -16.42 41.29
CA LEU A 386 30.13 -16.24 39.84
C LEU A 386 28.81 -15.59 39.39
N PRO A 387 28.84 -14.57 38.52
CA PRO A 387 27.61 -14.06 37.95
C PRO A 387 26.89 -15.26 37.33
N LEU A 388 25.68 -15.55 37.82
CA LEU A 388 24.81 -16.55 37.21
C LEU A 388 24.85 -16.31 35.69
N PRO A 389 25.18 -17.31 34.85
CA PRO A 389 25.36 -17.08 33.43
C PRO A 389 24.06 -16.53 32.85
N ALA A 390 24.08 -15.25 32.48
CA ALA A 390 22.90 -14.47 32.11
C ALA A 390 22.21 -14.98 30.83
N PHE A 391 22.95 -15.75 30.02
CA PHE A 391 22.41 -16.64 29.01
C PHE A 391 22.66 -18.08 29.49
N TYR A 392 21.62 -18.77 29.96
CA TYR A 392 21.74 -20.20 30.23
C TYR A 392 21.99 -20.92 28.91
N PRO A 393 23.14 -21.61 28.73
CA PRO A 393 23.28 -22.51 27.60
C PRO A 393 22.33 -23.68 27.83
N THR A 394 21.13 -23.61 27.25
CA THR A 394 20.27 -24.79 27.14
C THR A 394 21.04 -25.84 26.34
N SER A 395 20.97 -27.10 26.78
CA SER A 395 21.72 -28.17 26.13
C SER A 395 21.36 -28.23 24.63
N PRO A 396 22.34 -28.41 23.73
CA PRO A 396 22.09 -28.38 22.28
C PRO A 396 21.06 -29.44 21.84
N ARG A 397 20.95 -30.55 22.58
CA ARG A 397 19.91 -31.56 22.39
C ARG A 397 18.51 -31.05 22.73
N ARG A 398 18.34 -30.38 23.88
CA ARG A 398 17.04 -29.81 24.29
C ARG A 398 16.57 -28.74 23.31
N ARG A 399 17.51 -27.93 22.83
CA ARG A 399 17.33 -26.90 21.79
C ARG A 399 16.83 -27.48 20.46
N MET A 400 17.52 -28.49 19.95
CA MET A 400 17.12 -29.18 18.72
C MET A 400 15.72 -29.80 18.86
N VAL A 401 15.40 -30.38 20.03
CA VAL A 401 14.07 -30.94 20.31
C VAL A 401 13.01 -29.83 20.37
N THR A 402 13.24 -28.72 21.08
CA THR A 402 12.26 -27.62 21.16
C THR A 402 12.02 -26.96 19.80
N THR A 403 13.08 -26.80 19.00
CA THR A 403 12.98 -26.21 17.65
C THR A 403 12.30 -27.18 16.69
N ALA A 404 12.57 -28.49 16.78
CA ALA A 404 11.85 -29.50 16.01
C ALA A 404 10.35 -29.54 16.36
N ILE A 405 10.00 -29.51 17.65
CA ILE A 405 8.60 -29.44 18.11
C ILE A 405 7.92 -28.18 17.58
N LEU A 406 8.57 -27.02 17.68
CA LEU A 406 8.03 -25.76 17.18
C LEU A 406 7.80 -25.80 15.66
N LEU A 407 8.75 -26.36 14.89
CA LEU A 407 8.62 -26.49 13.44
C LEU A 407 7.51 -27.45 13.04
N VAL A 408 7.35 -28.59 13.74
CA VAL A 408 6.22 -29.51 13.54
C VAL A 408 4.89 -28.82 13.84
N LEU A 409 4.82 -28.05 14.93
CA LEU A 409 3.64 -27.31 15.32
C LEU A 409 3.24 -26.25 14.27
N VAL A 410 4.21 -25.53 13.70
CA VAL A 410 3.99 -24.58 12.61
C VAL A 410 3.60 -25.27 11.30
N SER A 411 4.13 -26.46 11.06
CA SER A 411 3.78 -27.25 9.88
C SER A 411 2.36 -27.81 9.93
N THR A 412 1.75 -27.93 11.12
CA THR A 412 0.51 -28.72 11.32
C THR A 412 -0.66 -27.89 11.85
N LEU A 413 -0.43 -27.03 12.85
CA LEU A 413 -1.51 -26.37 13.59
C LEU A 413 -1.44 -24.84 13.53
N ILE A 414 -0.24 -24.27 13.47
CA ILE A 414 -0.02 -22.83 13.69
C ILE A 414 0.48 -22.15 12.40
N PRO A 415 -0.12 -21.04 11.95
CA PRO A 415 0.40 -20.28 10.82
C PRO A 415 1.77 -19.69 11.14
N TYR A 416 2.68 -19.67 10.16
CA TYR A 416 4.05 -19.17 10.38
C TYR A 416 4.10 -17.71 10.83
N GLN A 417 3.08 -16.91 10.50
CA GLN A 417 2.95 -15.52 10.95
C GLN A 417 2.84 -15.41 12.47
N PHE A 418 2.18 -16.38 13.14
CA PHE A 418 2.17 -16.45 14.60
C PHE A 418 3.54 -16.81 15.15
N ALA A 419 4.22 -17.79 14.55
CA ALA A 419 5.59 -18.13 14.94
C ALA A 419 6.54 -16.94 14.75
N TYR A 420 6.36 -16.14 13.71
CA TYR A 420 7.10 -14.89 13.49
C TYR A 420 6.89 -13.87 14.63
N LEU A 421 5.65 -13.69 15.08
CA LEU A 421 5.33 -12.85 16.24
C LEU A 421 6.03 -13.35 17.50
N VAL A 422 6.00 -14.66 17.76
CA VAL A 422 6.73 -15.28 18.88
C VAL A 422 8.24 -15.04 18.76
N CYS A 423 8.82 -15.21 17.57
CA CYS A 423 10.23 -14.90 17.32
C CYS A 423 10.56 -13.42 17.61
N CYS A 424 9.69 -12.47 17.25
CA CYS A 424 9.89 -11.06 17.55
C CYS A 424 9.87 -10.79 19.06
N LEU A 425 8.97 -11.43 19.82
CA LEU A 425 8.92 -11.33 21.28
C LEU A 425 10.17 -11.91 21.93
N VAL A 426 10.61 -13.10 21.49
CA VAL A 426 11.84 -13.73 21.97
C VAL A 426 13.06 -12.85 21.65
N GLN A 427 13.12 -12.27 20.45
CA GLN A 427 14.19 -11.35 20.07
C GLN A 427 14.17 -10.08 20.92
N LEU A 428 13.00 -9.51 21.22
CA LEU A 428 12.87 -8.37 22.13
C LEU A 428 13.42 -8.70 23.52
N THR A 429 13.05 -9.86 24.09
CA THR A 429 13.60 -10.29 25.40
C THR A 429 15.10 -10.52 25.35
N THR A 430 15.62 -11.01 24.22
CA THR A 430 17.07 -11.21 24.00
C THR A 430 17.79 -9.87 23.96
N THR A 431 17.27 -8.88 23.25
CA THR A 431 17.84 -7.52 23.20
C THR A 431 17.81 -6.84 24.57
N VAL A 432 16.73 -7.00 25.35
CA VAL A 432 16.64 -6.49 26.73
C VAL A 432 17.71 -7.12 27.63
N ARG A 433 17.91 -8.45 27.55
CA ARG A 433 18.98 -9.14 28.28
C ARG A 433 20.37 -8.68 27.84
N ALA A 434 20.60 -8.55 26.54
CA ALA A 434 21.85 -8.05 25.97
C ALA A 434 22.17 -6.63 26.46
N GLN A 435 21.16 -5.76 26.54
CA GLN A 435 21.32 -4.41 27.05
C GLN A 435 21.74 -4.38 28.52
N ARG A 436 21.09 -5.18 29.36
CA ARG A 436 21.44 -5.29 30.78
C ARG A 436 22.87 -5.77 30.97
N ILE A 437 23.29 -6.77 30.19
CA ILE A 437 24.67 -7.28 30.25
C ILE A 437 25.66 -6.22 29.78
N ALA A 438 25.34 -5.48 28.71
CA ALA A 438 26.19 -4.39 28.25
C ALA A 438 26.29 -3.23 29.26
N SER A 439 25.22 -2.94 30.02
CA SER A 439 25.25 -1.92 31.08
C SER A 439 26.02 -2.37 32.32
N ASP A 440 25.86 -3.64 32.72
CA ASP A 440 26.46 -4.20 33.93
C ASP A 440 27.94 -4.56 33.71
N LEU A 441 28.24 -5.15 32.55
CA LEU A 441 29.57 -5.57 32.12
C LEU A 441 29.96 -4.74 30.90
N LYS A 442 30.57 -3.57 31.15
CA LYS A 442 31.05 -2.58 30.16
C LYS A 442 32.22 -3.12 29.30
N SER A 443 32.00 -4.22 28.60
CA SER A 443 32.93 -4.81 27.64
C SER A 443 32.51 -4.44 26.21
N ALA A 444 33.50 -4.22 25.35
CA ALA A 444 33.28 -3.95 23.93
C ALA A 444 32.52 -5.08 23.23
N ALA A 445 32.78 -6.34 23.59
CA ALA A 445 32.09 -7.50 23.03
C ALA A 445 30.59 -7.51 23.35
N ASN A 446 30.22 -7.17 24.59
CA ASN A 446 28.81 -7.10 25.01
C ASN A 446 28.07 -5.95 24.32
N SER A 447 28.74 -4.81 24.16
CA SER A 447 28.20 -3.65 23.45
C SER A 447 27.96 -3.94 21.97
N ASN A 448 28.93 -4.62 21.32
CA ASN A 448 28.81 -5.07 19.93
C ASN A 448 27.63 -6.05 19.76
N PHE A 449 27.48 -7.02 20.66
CA PHE A 449 26.37 -7.98 20.62
C PHE A 449 25.01 -7.29 20.82
N TYR A 450 24.90 -6.34 21.76
CA TYR A 450 23.69 -5.55 21.96
C TYR A 450 23.30 -4.76 20.70
N ASN A 451 24.25 -4.03 20.09
CA ASN A 451 24.00 -3.26 18.88
C ASN A 451 23.52 -4.17 17.73
N TYR A 452 24.10 -5.37 17.60
CA TYR A 452 23.69 -6.37 16.61
C TYR A 452 22.28 -6.90 16.86
N ALA A 453 21.97 -7.32 18.09
CA ALA A 453 20.66 -7.82 18.47
C ALA A 453 19.57 -6.74 18.29
N HIS A 454 19.87 -5.48 18.59
CA HIS A 454 18.98 -4.33 18.39
C HIS A 454 18.70 -4.07 16.91
N SER A 455 19.73 -4.05 16.06
CA SER A 455 19.53 -3.86 14.61
C SER A 455 18.73 -4.99 13.97
N LEU A 456 18.91 -6.24 14.41
CA LEU A 456 18.08 -7.36 13.94
C LEU A 456 16.64 -7.26 14.46
N LEU A 457 16.43 -6.82 15.70
CA LEU A 457 15.10 -6.56 16.23
C LEU A 457 14.38 -5.51 15.38
N LEU A 458 15.04 -4.40 15.02
CA LEU A 458 14.44 -3.38 14.15
C LEU A 458 14.05 -3.94 12.78
N LEU A 459 14.91 -4.74 12.16
CA LEU A 459 14.60 -5.41 10.90
C LEU A 459 13.36 -6.30 11.01
N MET A 460 13.26 -7.08 12.10
CA MET A 460 12.12 -7.95 12.33
C MET A 460 10.82 -7.16 12.59
N LEU A 461 10.91 -6.08 13.37
CA LEU A 461 9.77 -5.22 13.67
C LEU A 461 9.21 -4.52 12.41
N TRP A 462 10.04 -4.21 11.41
CA TRP A 462 9.56 -3.63 10.14
C TRP A 462 8.86 -4.63 9.22
N ILE A 463 9.13 -5.93 9.36
CA ILE A 463 8.42 -6.99 8.63
C ILE A 463 7.12 -7.40 9.35
N LEU A 464 7.03 -7.16 10.67
CA LEU A 464 5.87 -7.52 11.46
C LEU A 464 4.52 -6.97 10.93
N PRO A 465 4.39 -5.70 10.49
CA PRO A 465 3.15 -5.16 9.93
C PRO A 465 2.63 -5.90 8.68
N ILE A 466 3.50 -6.58 7.94
CA ILE A 466 3.10 -7.39 6.76
C ILE A 466 2.44 -8.69 7.22
N ASN A 467 2.88 -9.25 8.34
CA ASN A 467 2.39 -10.53 8.89
C ASN A 467 1.13 -10.36 9.77
N LEU A 468 0.95 -9.21 10.42
CA LEU A 468 -0.16 -8.96 11.35
C LEU A 468 -1.56 -9.06 10.73
N PRO A 469 -1.86 -8.51 9.53
CA PRO A 469 -3.18 -8.62 8.92
C PRO A 469 -3.58 -10.07 8.62
N ILE A 470 -2.63 -10.89 8.14
CA ILE A 470 -2.88 -12.31 7.89
C ILE A 470 -3.18 -13.04 9.20
N LEU A 471 -2.43 -12.73 10.26
CA LEU A 471 -2.67 -13.28 11.60
C LEU A 471 -4.05 -12.85 12.14
N ALA A 472 -4.47 -11.60 11.95
CA ALA A 472 -5.76 -11.11 12.41
C ALA A 472 -6.93 -11.82 11.72
N VAL A 473 -6.83 -12.04 10.40
CA VAL A 473 -7.81 -12.84 9.64
C VAL A 473 -7.84 -14.28 10.15
N TRP A 474 -6.67 -14.88 10.41
CA TRP A 474 -6.60 -16.23 10.97
C TRP A 474 -7.26 -16.33 12.35
N ILE A 475 -7.00 -15.39 13.27
CA ILE A 475 -7.63 -15.36 14.61
C ILE A 475 -9.16 -15.21 14.49
N ARG A 476 -9.63 -14.30 13.63
CA ARG A 476 -11.08 -14.13 13.39
C ARG A 476 -11.72 -15.42 12.87
N ASN A 477 -11.06 -16.08 11.91
CA ASN A 477 -11.59 -17.32 11.33
C ASN A 477 -11.57 -18.48 12.33
N LEU A 478 -10.53 -18.57 13.17
CA LEU A 478 -10.45 -19.52 14.27
C LEU A 478 -11.60 -19.33 15.27
N ALA A 479 -11.98 -18.08 15.55
CA ALA A 479 -13.08 -17.74 16.45
C ALA A 479 -14.47 -18.07 15.86
N VAL A 480 -14.64 -18.04 14.53
CA VAL A 480 -15.94 -18.25 13.86
C VAL A 480 -16.13 -19.70 13.39
N HIS A 481 -15.10 -20.35 12.87
CA HIS A 481 -15.17 -21.68 12.25
C HIS A 481 -14.04 -22.60 12.71
N TRP A 482 -13.99 -22.90 14.01
CA TRP A 482 -12.93 -23.73 14.62
C TRP A 482 -12.77 -25.13 13.99
N LEU A 483 -13.84 -25.70 13.40
CA LEU A 483 -13.86 -27.07 12.88
C LEU A 483 -13.47 -27.21 11.40
N THR A 484 -13.31 -26.13 10.64
CA THR A 484 -12.92 -26.23 9.23
C THR A 484 -11.40 -26.37 9.12
N PRO A 485 -10.86 -27.47 8.55
CA PRO A 485 -9.43 -27.62 8.36
C PRO A 485 -8.93 -26.51 7.45
N PHE A 486 -8.05 -25.68 7.98
CA PHE A 486 -7.50 -24.54 7.26
C PHE A 486 -6.60 -25.03 6.13
N SER A 487 -6.79 -24.52 4.91
CA SER A 487 -5.79 -24.55 3.85
C SER A 487 -4.70 -23.53 4.20
N SER A 488 -3.92 -23.83 5.22
CA SER A 488 -2.97 -22.87 5.76
C SER A 488 -1.75 -22.78 4.86
N HIS A 489 -1.24 -21.57 4.72
CA HIS A 489 0.07 -21.27 4.15
C HIS A 489 1.19 -21.83 5.04
N HIS A 490 1.23 -23.14 5.29
CA HIS A 490 2.23 -23.83 6.11
C HIS A 490 3.56 -23.95 5.36
N ASN A 491 4.15 -22.81 4.99
CA ASN A 491 5.47 -22.78 4.39
C ASN A 491 6.52 -22.68 5.50
N VAL A 492 6.94 -23.82 6.05
CA VAL A 492 7.94 -23.89 7.13
C VAL A 492 9.25 -23.19 6.73
N LEU A 493 9.64 -23.24 5.46
CA LEU A 493 10.85 -22.57 4.96
C LEU A 493 10.80 -21.04 5.10
N SER A 494 9.59 -20.46 5.17
CA SER A 494 9.40 -19.02 5.34
C SER A 494 9.65 -18.49 6.75
N ILE A 495 9.86 -19.37 7.74
CA ILE A 495 10.06 -19.01 9.15
C ILE A 495 11.21 -19.76 9.82
N MET A 496 11.56 -20.96 9.36
CA MET A 496 12.66 -21.77 9.90
C MET A 496 13.96 -20.95 10.07
N PRO A 497 14.41 -20.14 9.10
CA PRO A 497 15.61 -19.33 9.27
C PRO A 497 15.54 -18.33 10.42
N PHE A 498 14.40 -17.66 10.62
CA PHE A 498 14.22 -16.75 11.75
C PHE A 498 14.21 -17.48 13.09
N ILE A 499 13.57 -18.66 13.17
CA ILE A 499 13.57 -19.46 14.39
C ILE A 499 15.01 -19.81 14.78
N ILE A 500 15.79 -20.35 13.83
CA ILE A 500 17.19 -20.72 14.06
C ILE A 500 18.02 -19.49 14.44
N LEU A 501 17.86 -18.38 13.73
CA LEU A 501 18.60 -17.15 14.01
C LEU A 501 18.30 -16.63 15.41
N VAL A 502 17.02 -16.44 15.77
CA VAL A 502 16.64 -15.96 17.10
C VAL A 502 17.12 -16.92 18.18
N GLU A 503 17.02 -18.22 17.97
CA GLU A 503 17.53 -19.22 18.89
C GLU A 503 19.05 -19.11 19.09
N THR A 504 19.84 -18.88 18.03
CA THR A 504 21.28 -18.61 18.17
C THR A 504 21.57 -17.35 18.97
N LEU A 505 20.80 -16.28 18.75
CA LEU A 505 20.95 -15.02 19.48
C LEU A 505 20.57 -15.15 20.96
N THR A 506 19.58 -16.00 21.30
CA THR A 506 19.23 -16.26 22.71
C THR A 506 20.38 -16.87 23.52
N THR A 507 21.42 -17.39 22.86
CA THR A 507 22.63 -17.91 23.52
C THR A 507 23.76 -16.90 23.68
N GLY A 508 23.54 -15.65 23.27
CA GLY A 508 24.56 -14.60 23.35
C GLY A 508 25.65 -14.71 22.27
N LYS A 509 25.46 -15.58 21.26
CA LYS A 509 26.43 -15.75 20.16
C LYS A 509 26.27 -14.63 19.14
N MET A 510 27.33 -13.86 18.93
CA MET A 510 27.41 -12.85 17.88
C MET A 510 27.81 -13.47 16.54
N VAL A 511 27.42 -12.84 15.43
CA VAL A 511 27.82 -13.26 14.08
C VAL A 511 29.34 -13.20 13.93
N PRO A 512 30.00 -14.28 13.46
CA PRO A 512 31.43 -14.28 13.22
C PRO A 512 31.79 -13.31 12.10
N ARG A 513 32.97 -12.72 12.16
CA ARG A 513 33.48 -11.84 11.09
C ARG A 513 33.73 -12.66 9.83
N VAL A 514 33.23 -12.16 8.71
CA VAL A 514 33.43 -12.82 7.42
C VAL A 514 34.57 -12.10 6.69
N ASN A 515 35.80 -12.59 6.86
CA ASN A 515 36.97 -11.98 6.19
C ASN A 515 37.13 -12.43 4.72
N SER A 516 36.41 -13.48 4.30
CA SER A 516 36.44 -14.03 2.94
C SER A 516 35.62 -13.20 1.94
N ARG A 517 35.66 -13.58 0.64
CA ARG A 517 34.85 -12.97 -0.44
C ARG A 517 33.35 -12.98 -0.13
N PHE A 518 32.89 -13.86 0.76
CA PHE A 518 31.52 -13.93 1.27
C PHE A 518 31.03 -12.65 1.96
N LYS A 519 31.90 -11.72 2.40
CA LYS A 519 31.46 -10.39 2.91
C LYS A 519 30.70 -9.59 1.86
N HIS A 520 31.07 -9.74 0.58
CA HIS A 520 30.38 -9.08 -0.52
C HIS A 520 28.99 -9.65 -0.71
N PHE A 521 28.78 -10.94 -0.40
CA PHE A 521 27.47 -11.57 -0.49
C PHE A 521 26.46 -10.92 0.48
N THR A 522 26.83 -10.75 1.75
CA THR A 522 25.99 -10.03 2.73
C THR A 522 25.64 -8.62 2.25
N SER A 523 26.63 -7.89 1.72
CA SER A 523 26.42 -6.54 1.21
C SER A 523 25.52 -6.49 -0.03
N VAL A 524 25.71 -7.41 -0.98
CA VAL A 524 24.92 -7.49 -2.22
C VAL A 524 23.48 -7.88 -1.88
N LEU A 525 23.30 -8.84 -0.97
CA LEU A 525 21.99 -9.28 -0.54
C LEU A 525 21.19 -8.14 0.10
N LEU A 526 21.76 -7.47 1.12
CA LEU A 526 21.09 -6.35 1.79
C LEU A 526 20.81 -5.18 0.84
N PHE A 527 21.72 -4.89 -0.10
CA PHE A 527 21.48 -3.85 -1.10
C PHE A 527 20.41 -4.24 -2.12
N GLY A 528 20.38 -5.49 -2.55
CA GLY A 528 19.35 -6.01 -3.46
C GLY A 528 17.96 -5.92 -2.84
N ILE A 529 17.83 -6.21 -1.54
CA ILE A 529 16.57 -6.04 -0.81
C ILE A 529 16.19 -4.56 -0.70
N ALA A 530 17.14 -3.67 -0.44
CA ALA A 530 16.88 -2.24 -0.44
C ALA A 530 16.34 -1.76 -1.79
N LEU A 531 16.97 -2.17 -2.90
CA LEU A 531 16.54 -1.82 -4.25
C LEU A 531 15.17 -2.41 -4.58
N TYR A 532 14.93 -3.68 -4.24
CA TYR A 532 13.64 -4.33 -4.45
C TYR A 532 12.53 -3.64 -3.63
N ALA A 533 12.80 -3.31 -2.36
CA ALA A 533 11.85 -2.61 -1.51
C ALA A 533 11.47 -1.23 -2.06
N ALA A 534 12.43 -0.52 -2.68
CA ALA A 534 12.17 0.77 -3.34
C ALA A 534 11.34 0.64 -4.62
N ILE A 535 11.67 -0.32 -5.49
CA ILE A 535 11.08 -0.42 -6.83
C ILE A 535 9.76 -1.19 -6.80
N TYR A 536 9.72 -2.34 -6.13
CA TYR A 536 8.60 -3.28 -6.16
C TYR A 536 7.91 -3.45 -4.81
N GLY A 537 8.50 -2.97 -3.72
CA GLY A 537 8.01 -3.24 -2.37
C GLY A 537 6.59 -2.72 -2.10
N VAL A 538 6.11 -1.72 -2.84
CA VAL A 538 4.76 -1.18 -2.68
C VAL A 538 3.71 -2.09 -3.32
N SER A 539 3.99 -2.59 -4.53
CA SER A 539 3.12 -3.48 -5.31
C SER A 539 3.17 -4.92 -4.80
N TYR A 540 4.34 -5.37 -4.37
CA TYR A 540 4.64 -6.75 -3.96
C TYR A 540 5.15 -6.83 -2.51
N ALA A 541 4.46 -6.18 -1.57
CA ALA A 541 4.89 -6.08 -0.18
C ALA A 541 5.13 -7.44 0.51
N TYR A 542 4.33 -8.47 0.18
CA TYR A 542 4.51 -9.81 0.75
C TYR A 542 5.85 -10.46 0.39
N MET A 543 6.45 -10.09 -0.75
CA MET A 543 7.76 -10.61 -1.15
C MET A 543 8.88 -10.16 -0.20
N LEU A 544 8.71 -9.02 0.47
CA LEU A 544 9.69 -8.47 1.40
C LEU A 544 9.96 -9.41 2.58
N HIS A 545 8.94 -10.12 3.08
CA HIS A 545 9.12 -11.13 4.13
C HIS A 545 10.07 -12.24 3.67
N TYR A 546 9.85 -12.79 2.47
CA TYR A 546 10.68 -13.87 1.93
C TYR A 546 12.12 -13.42 1.67
N LEU A 547 12.29 -12.18 1.19
CA LEU A 547 13.61 -11.58 0.97
C LEU A 547 14.39 -11.40 2.27
N VAL A 548 13.75 -10.88 3.33
CA VAL A 548 14.40 -10.77 4.64
C VAL A 548 14.62 -12.14 5.29
N ASN A 549 13.74 -13.11 5.04
CA ASN A 549 13.96 -14.50 5.46
C ASN A 549 15.22 -15.10 4.79
N LEU A 550 15.54 -14.72 3.55
CA LEU A 550 16.79 -15.11 2.89
C LEU A 550 18.02 -14.54 3.62
N VAL A 551 17.94 -13.30 4.12
CA VAL A 551 18.99 -12.71 4.98
C VAL A 551 19.12 -13.49 6.28
N ALA A 552 18.01 -13.83 6.92
CA ALA A 552 18.03 -14.64 8.13
C ALA A 552 18.66 -16.02 7.89
N ALA A 553 18.36 -16.66 6.75
CA ALA A 553 18.96 -17.93 6.35
C ALA A 553 20.46 -17.81 6.13
N TRP A 554 20.89 -16.75 5.43
CA TRP A 554 22.31 -16.47 5.25
C TRP A 554 23.04 -16.26 6.58
N LEU A 555 22.47 -15.47 7.49
CA LEU A 555 23.07 -15.24 8.81
C LEU A 555 23.12 -16.53 9.65
N ALA A 556 22.07 -17.36 9.62
CA ALA A 556 22.06 -18.66 10.27
C ALA A 556 23.16 -19.59 9.73
N ILE A 557 23.39 -19.60 8.41
CA ILE A 557 24.50 -20.34 7.78
C ILE A 557 25.84 -19.81 8.28
N VAL A 558 26.05 -18.49 8.30
CA VAL A 558 27.30 -17.88 8.79
C VAL A 558 27.56 -18.22 10.26
N HIS A 559 26.53 -18.28 11.10
CA HIS A 559 26.67 -18.78 12.47
C HIS A 559 27.08 -20.26 12.50
N SER A 560 26.47 -21.09 11.65
CA SER A 560 26.72 -22.54 11.63
C SER A 560 28.15 -22.92 11.20
N THR A 561 28.78 -22.16 10.30
CA THR A 561 30.14 -22.44 9.80
C THR A 561 31.24 -22.12 10.80
N SER A 562 30.96 -21.31 11.81
CA SER A 562 31.91 -20.98 12.89
C SER A 562 31.93 -21.96 14.05
N ASP A 563 30.92 -22.83 14.16
CA ASP A 563 30.83 -23.85 15.20
C ASP A 563 31.16 -25.25 14.60
N PRO A 564 32.14 -26.00 15.14
CA PRO A 564 32.39 -27.38 14.69
C PRO A 564 31.23 -28.35 14.98
N TRP A 565 30.23 -27.92 15.77
CA TRP A 565 29.06 -28.71 16.12
C TRP A 565 27.79 -27.86 16.05
N SER A 566 27.19 -27.75 14.86
CA SER A 566 25.89 -27.08 14.68
C SER A 566 24.98 -27.86 13.73
N VAL A 567 23.68 -27.87 14.08
CA VAL A 567 22.43 -28.37 13.47
C VAL A 567 22.51 -29.21 12.16
N LEU A 568 23.30 -28.80 11.16
CA LEU A 568 23.55 -29.59 9.95
C LEU A 568 24.33 -30.89 10.20
N SER A 569 25.18 -30.94 11.24
CA SER A 569 25.83 -32.19 11.64
C SER A 569 24.83 -33.22 12.19
N GLY A 570 23.76 -32.76 12.84
CA GLY A 570 22.65 -33.62 13.29
C GLY A 570 21.89 -34.24 12.13
N ILE A 571 21.68 -33.49 11.05
CA ILE A 571 21.08 -34.01 9.80
C ILE A 571 22.02 -35.02 9.12
N LYS A 572 23.33 -34.75 9.07
CA LYS A 572 24.32 -35.73 8.58
C LYS A 572 24.37 -36.99 9.43
N HIS A 573 24.26 -36.87 10.76
CA HIS A 573 24.28 -38.03 11.66
C HIS A 573 23.02 -38.89 11.52
N ILE A 574 21.86 -38.27 11.27
CA ILE A 574 20.59 -38.97 11.00
C ILE A 574 20.63 -39.69 9.64
N SER A 575 21.19 -39.06 8.60
CA SER A 575 21.41 -39.73 7.29
C SER A 575 22.40 -40.90 7.37
N CYS A 576 23.46 -40.81 8.19
CA CYS A 576 24.37 -41.94 8.40
C CYS A 576 23.70 -43.08 9.19
N THR A 577 22.90 -42.79 10.22
CA THR A 577 22.19 -43.85 10.96
C THR A 577 21.06 -44.53 10.17
N LEU A 578 20.48 -43.84 9.18
CA LEU A 578 19.46 -44.44 8.29
C LEU A 578 20.08 -45.31 7.18
N PHE A 579 21.35 -45.09 6.83
CA PHE A 579 22.08 -45.94 5.88
C PHE A 579 22.69 -47.19 6.55
N ASP A 580 23.11 -47.11 7.83
CA ASP A 580 23.61 -48.28 8.56
C ASP A 580 22.50 -49.21 9.09
N ALA A 581 21.27 -48.70 9.28
CA ALA A 581 20.11 -49.52 9.63
C ALA A 581 19.55 -50.35 8.45
N GLY A 582 20.09 -50.15 7.24
CA GLY A 582 19.68 -50.86 6.02
C GLY A 582 20.46 -52.14 5.70
N ASN A 583 21.48 -52.52 6.50
CA ASN A 583 22.37 -53.63 6.13
C ASN A 583 22.56 -54.71 7.21
N THR A 584 21.54 -54.97 8.03
CA THR A 584 21.50 -56.16 8.88
C THR A 584 20.14 -56.83 8.83
N SER A 585 19.96 -57.72 7.86
CA SER A 585 18.97 -58.80 7.96
C SER A 585 19.46 -60.07 7.25
N ASN A 586 19.85 -61.03 8.08
CA ASN A 586 19.64 -62.48 7.96
C ASN A 586 20.14 -63.25 6.73
N VAL A 587 21.18 -64.06 6.96
CA VAL A 587 21.14 -65.48 6.58
C VAL A 587 21.56 -66.30 7.80
N GLY A 588 20.61 -67.03 8.38
CA GLY A 588 20.85 -68.07 9.37
C GLY A 588 21.05 -69.42 8.69
N GLY A 589 21.89 -70.29 9.28
CA GLY A 589 22.12 -71.65 8.78
C GLY A 589 23.09 -72.48 9.62
N VAL A 590 22.60 -72.98 10.76
CA VAL A 590 22.71 -74.37 11.28
C VAL A 590 24.06 -75.13 11.29
N ASN A 591 24.42 -75.56 12.52
CA ASN A 591 25.19 -76.73 12.99
C ASN A 591 26.67 -76.95 12.60
N GLY A 592 27.50 -77.18 13.62
CA GLY A 592 28.79 -77.85 13.50
C GLY A 592 29.66 -77.75 14.75
N THR A 593 29.66 -78.82 15.55
CA THR A 593 30.55 -79.12 16.67
C THR A 593 32.05 -78.91 16.37
N THR A 594 32.82 -78.36 17.32
CA THR A 594 34.06 -78.93 17.95
C THR A 594 34.91 -77.84 18.65
N ASN A 595 35.27 -78.10 19.91
CA ASN A 595 36.39 -77.49 20.66
C ASN A 595 37.72 -78.15 20.22
N PRO A 596 38.92 -77.80 20.75
CA PRO A 596 39.43 -76.57 21.41
C PRO A 596 40.82 -76.15 20.82
N VAL A 597 41.57 -75.26 21.52
CA VAL A 597 43.06 -75.28 21.73
C VAL A 597 43.83 -73.98 21.38
N LEU A 598 44.45 -73.44 22.45
CA LEU A 598 45.74 -72.73 22.66
C LEU A 598 46.29 -71.60 21.77
N ALA A 599 46.88 -70.65 22.52
CA ALA A 599 48.21 -70.00 22.38
C ALA A 599 48.10 -68.45 22.27
N GLU A 600 48.60 -67.67 23.24
CA GLU A 600 50.00 -67.19 23.33
C GLU A 600 50.47 -66.59 21.99
N GLU A 601 50.97 -65.36 21.86
CA GLU A 601 51.87 -64.62 22.72
C GLU A 601 51.93 -63.14 22.25
N ARG A 602 52.23 -62.25 23.19
CA ARG A 602 53.07 -61.03 23.08
C ARG A 602 53.44 -60.46 21.69
N LYS A 603 53.34 -59.12 21.57
CA LYS A 603 54.40 -58.11 21.86
C LYS A 603 54.37 -56.93 20.87
N MET A 604 54.41 -55.72 21.46
CA MET A 604 55.16 -54.51 21.05
C MET A 604 55.03 -53.99 19.61
N ARG A 605 54.45 -52.79 19.44
CA ARG A 605 55.14 -51.46 19.48
C ARG A 605 55.94 -51.17 18.22
N LYS A 606 55.45 -50.23 17.41
CA LYS A 606 56.20 -49.03 16.94
C LYS A 606 55.32 -48.19 16.01
N ASP A 607 55.07 -46.94 16.41
CA ASP A 607 54.85 -45.79 15.51
C ASP A 607 56.16 -45.53 14.72
N PRO A 608 56.17 -44.66 13.68
CA PRO A 608 55.64 -43.28 13.68
C PRO A 608 54.31 -43.08 12.95
#